data_AF-A0A820YRZ4-F1
#
_entry.id   AF-A0A820YRZ4-F1
#
_cell.length_a   1.000
_cell.length_b   1.000
_cell.length_c   1.000
_cell.angle_alpha   90.00
_cell.angle_beta   90.00
_cell.angle_gamma   90.00
#
_symmetry.space_group_name_H-M   'P 1'
#
loop_
_entity.id
_entity.type
_entity.pdbx_description
1 polymer ?
#
loop_
_entity_poly.entity_id
_entity_poly.type
_entity_poly.pdbx_seq_one_letter_code
_entity_poly.pdbx_strand_id
1 'polypeptide(L)'
;MCCSQWGYCGTTAEYCGAGCQQGKCWLSRSESNRQRPILSGSFHGRCTYYHVEGDYTACGTRHSDNEYIAALNAPQFDMHTPNGNPNRNSLCNRKIEVNGPRGSIVVQLVDRCAGCPHGGLDLSPAAFNAIAGSLSIGVVQVSWNMK
;
A
#
# COMPACT_ATOMS: atom_id res chain seq x y z
N MET A 1 25.04 9.25 12.96
CA MET A 1 26.16 9.20 12.01
C MET A 1 26.42 7.74 11.69
N CYS A 2 26.52 7.39 10.41
CA CYS A 2 26.72 6.01 9.92
C CYS A 2 28.08 5.91 9.23
N CYS A 3 28.61 4.71 9.10
CA CYS A 3 29.91 4.47 8.49
C CYS A 3 29.81 3.43 7.39
N SER A 4 30.25 3.78 6.19
CA SER A 4 30.22 2.92 5.01
C SER A 4 31.23 1.78 5.10
N GLN A 5 31.15 0.82 4.18
CA GLN A 5 32.08 -0.32 4.12
C GLN A 5 33.55 0.04 3.86
N TRP A 6 33.82 1.29 3.47
CA TRP A 6 35.16 1.78 3.16
C TRP A 6 35.78 2.56 4.33
N GLY A 7 35.14 2.57 5.50
CA GLY A 7 35.64 3.20 6.72
C GLY A 7 35.37 4.70 6.84
N TYR A 8 34.50 5.27 5.98
CA TYR A 8 34.13 6.69 6.02
C TYR A 8 32.77 6.89 6.66
N CYS A 9 32.62 7.94 7.49
CA CYS A 9 31.39 8.18 8.25
C CYS A 9 30.70 9.51 7.90
N GLY A 10 29.37 9.50 7.85
CA GLY A 10 28.52 10.65 7.51
C GLY A 10 27.04 10.41 7.82
N THR A 11 26.15 11.28 7.34
CA THR A 11 24.69 11.20 7.59
C THR A 11 23.84 11.04 6.33
N THR A 12 24.44 11.07 5.15
CA THR A 12 23.74 10.84 3.88
C THR A 12 23.70 9.35 3.53
N ALA A 13 22.93 9.01 2.51
CA ALA A 13 22.62 7.64 2.13
C ALA A 13 23.87 6.80 1.77
N GLU A 14 24.92 7.43 1.26
CA GLU A 14 26.21 6.78 0.93
C GLU A 14 26.90 6.18 2.17
N TYR A 15 26.57 6.67 3.36
CA TYR A 15 27.17 6.23 4.63
C TYR A 15 26.23 5.32 5.43
N CYS A 16 24.92 5.47 5.28
CA CYS A 16 23.92 4.70 6.03
C CYS A 16 23.30 3.52 5.25
N GLY A 17 23.72 3.26 4.01
CA GLY A 17 23.14 2.24 3.12
C GLY A 17 23.73 0.83 3.23
N ALA A 18 23.69 0.09 2.12
CA ALA A 18 24.23 -1.27 2.02
C ALA A 18 25.74 -1.27 2.30
N GLY A 19 26.20 -2.21 3.14
CA GLY A 19 27.60 -2.27 3.57
C GLY A 19 27.96 -1.30 4.69
N CYS A 20 26.99 -0.60 5.30
CA CYS A 20 27.25 0.17 6.51
C CYS A 20 27.77 -0.77 7.63
N GLN A 21 28.94 -0.46 8.17
CA GLN A 21 29.66 -1.28 9.14
C GLN A 21 29.32 -0.90 10.59
N GLN A 22 29.09 0.38 10.85
CA GLN A 22 28.90 0.94 12.19
C GLN A 22 27.95 2.16 12.17
N GLY A 23 27.18 2.36 13.24
CA GLY A 23 26.11 3.37 13.30
C GLY A 23 24.73 2.86 12.85
N LYS A 24 23.76 3.75 12.60
CA LYS A 24 22.38 3.35 12.20
C LYS A 24 22.30 3.03 10.71
N CYS A 25 22.67 1.81 10.34
CA CYS A 25 22.58 1.29 8.97
C CYS A 25 21.12 1.00 8.57
N TRP A 26 20.71 1.36 7.34
CA TRP A 26 19.33 1.32 6.87
C TRP A 26 18.93 -0.02 6.23
N LEU A 27 19.84 -1.01 6.17
CA LEU A 27 19.57 -2.30 5.53
C LEU A 27 20.19 -3.48 6.31
N SER A 28 19.35 -4.23 7.01
CA SER A 28 19.61 -5.63 7.36
C SER A 28 18.30 -6.39 7.11
N ARG A 29 18.15 -7.33 6.15
CA ARG A 29 19.08 -8.14 5.36
C ARG A 29 18.48 -8.54 4.00
N SER A 30 19.37 -8.63 3.01
CA SER A 30 19.43 -9.55 1.84
C SER A 30 18.35 -9.52 0.75
N GLU A 31 18.63 -8.66 -0.23
CA GLU A 31 18.51 -8.77 -1.69
C GLU A 31 18.04 -10.11 -2.33
N SER A 32 16.95 -10.02 -3.09
CA SER A 32 16.95 -10.51 -4.47
C SER A 32 16.06 -9.63 -5.34
N ASN A 33 16.64 -9.15 -6.43
CA ASN A 33 16.01 -8.53 -7.59
C ASN A 33 15.63 -7.04 -7.48
N ARG A 34 15.76 -6.33 -8.61
CA ARG A 34 15.32 -4.94 -8.77
C ARG A 34 13.83 -4.84 -8.48
N GLN A 35 13.46 -4.51 -7.26
CA GLN A 35 12.15 -3.98 -6.92
C GLN A 35 12.32 -3.23 -5.61
N ARG A 36 12.04 -1.90 -5.65
CA ARG A 36 11.55 -1.17 -4.47
C ARG A 36 10.61 -2.11 -3.72
N PRO A 37 10.61 -2.20 -2.38
CA PRO A 37 9.67 -3.08 -1.69
C PRO A 37 8.25 -2.58 -2.00
N ILE A 38 7.69 -3.05 -3.10
CA ILE A 38 6.28 -3.10 -3.34
C ILE A 38 5.81 -3.98 -2.19
N LEU A 39 5.05 -3.41 -1.25
CA LEU A 39 4.39 -4.09 -0.14
C LEU A 39 4.49 -5.63 -0.25
N SER A 40 5.58 -6.20 0.24
CA SER A 40 5.89 -7.60 -0.04
C SER A 40 5.45 -8.43 1.15
N GLY A 41 4.47 -9.30 0.92
CA GLY A 41 3.85 -10.12 1.95
C GLY A 41 2.34 -10.22 1.81
N SER A 42 1.76 -11.10 2.63
CA SER A 42 0.32 -11.20 2.81
C SER A 42 -0.09 -10.34 3.99
N PHE A 43 -0.97 -9.38 3.75
CA PHE A 43 -1.53 -8.50 4.76
C PHE A 43 -2.92 -8.98 5.13
N HIS A 44 -3.32 -8.72 6.37
CA HIS A 44 -4.65 -9.06 6.88
C HIS A 44 -5.22 -7.81 7.51
N GLY A 45 -6.50 -7.57 7.32
CA GLY A 45 -7.13 -6.39 7.90
C GLY A 45 -8.61 -6.27 7.66
N ARG A 46 -9.14 -5.21 8.29
CA ARG A 46 -10.52 -4.79 8.15
C ARG A 46 -10.73 -4.16 6.77
N CYS A 47 -11.77 -4.62 6.09
CA CYS A 47 -12.20 -4.10 4.79
C CYS A 47 -13.59 -3.47 4.90
N THR A 48 -13.73 -2.22 4.44
CA THR A 48 -15.00 -1.50 4.27
C THR A 48 -15.23 -1.18 2.80
N TYR A 49 -16.23 -0.36 2.50
CA TYR A 49 -16.40 0.29 1.21
C TYR A 49 -16.68 1.79 1.36
N TYR A 50 -16.39 2.54 0.30
CA TYR A 50 -16.69 3.96 0.16
C TYR A 50 -17.20 4.28 -1.26
N HIS A 51 -17.95 5.36 -1.40
CA HIS A 51 -18.37 5.89 -2.70
C HIS A 51 -17.27 6.79 -3.26
N VAL A 52 -16.83 6.52 -4.49
CA VAL A 52 -15.68 7.17 -5.14
C VAL A 52 -16.09 8.18 -6.22
N GLU A 53 -17.36 8.16 -6.63
CA GLU A 53 -17.87 9.01 -7.70
C GLU A 53 -17.78 10.51 -7.38
N GLY A 54 -17.39 11.31 -8.38
CA GLY A 54 -17.45 12.78 -8.33
C GLY A 54 -16.15 13.48 -7.96
N ASP A 55 -15.22 12.78 -7.29
CA ASP A 55 -13.98 13.36 -6.78
C ASP A 55 -12.71 12.76 -7.39
N TYR A 56 -11.58 13.43 -7.15
CA TYR A 56 -10.26 12.89 -7.42
C TYR A 56 -9.78 12.08 -6.24
N THR A 57 -9.24 10.89 -6.51
CA THR A 57 -8.60 10.05 -5.50
C THR A 57 -7.22 10.61 -5.13
N ALA A 58 -6.60 10.08 -4.06
CA ALA A 58 -5.25 10.42 -3.65
C ALA A 58 -4.19 10.14 -4.73
N CYS A 59 -4.47 9.29 -5.71
CA CYS A 59 -3.60 9.07 -6.88
C CYS A 59 -3.78 10.12 -7.99
N GLY A 60 -4.69 11.08 -7.83
CA GLY A 60 -4.94 12.15 -8.79
C GLY A 60 -5.77 11.73 -10.00
N THR A 61 -6.49 10.60 -9.92
CA THR A 61 -7.35 10.08 -10.98
C THR A 61 -8.82 10.06 -10.52
N ARG A 62 -9.75 9.96 -11.49
CA ARG A 62 -11.19 9.81 -11.23
C ARG A 62 -11.62 8.39 -11.54
N HIS A 63 -12.53 7.87 -10.73
CA HIS A 63 -13.04 6.51 -10.82
C HIS A 63 -14.55 6.48 -10.50
N SER A 64 -15.17 5.34 -10.72
CA SER A 64 -16.59 5.09 -10.43
C SER A 64 -16.81 3.93 -9.47
N ASP A 65 -18.00 3.87 -8.87
CA ASP A 65 -18.38 2.84 -7.90
C ASP A 65 -18.46 1.42 -8.50
N ASN A 66 -18.50 1.33 -9.83
CA ASN A 66 -18.59 0.09 -10.58
C ASN A 66 -17.23 -0.53 -10.92
N GLU A 67 -16.14 0.18 -10.67
CA GLU A 67 -14.78 -0.29 -10.94
C GLU A 67 -14.24 -1.13 -9.78
N TYR A 68 -13.27 -2.01 -10.06
CA TYR A 68 -12.61 -2.81 -9.02
C TYR A 68 -11.37 -2.08 -8.51
N ILE A 69 -11.60 -1.19 -7.55
CA ILE A 69 -10.59 -0.29 -6.99
C ILE A 69 -10.63 -0.28 -5.46
N ALA A 70 -9.56 0.23 -4.86
CA ALA A 70 -9.41 0.32 -3.41
C ALA A 70 -8.61 1.55 -2.97
N ALA A 71 -8.98 2.06 -1.79
CA ALA A 71 -8.16 2.92 -0.96
C ALA A 71 -7.34 2.08 0.02
N LEU A 72 -6.03 2.35 0.08
CA LEU A 72 -5.12 1.71 1.04
C LEU A 72 -5.02 2.54 2.31
N ASN A 73 -4.92 1.90 3.47
CA ASN A 73 -4.70 2.59 4.74
C ASN A 73 -3.48 3.54 4.72
N ALA A 74 -3.63 4.66 5.42
CA ALA A 74 -2.61 5.70 5.53
C ALA A 74 -1.21 5.21 5.93
N PRO A 75 -1.04 4.35 6.97
CA PRO A 75 0.29 3.87 7.35
C PRO A 75 1.06 3.22 6.19
N GLN A 76 0.41 2.38 5.38
CA GLN A 76 1.07 1.70 4.26
C GLN A 76 1.18 2.57 3.02
N PHE A 77 0.17 3.42 2.76
CA PHE A 77 0.19 4.35 1.64
C PHE A 77 1.30 5.40 1.83
N ASP A 78 1.34 6.09 2.96
CA ASP A 78 2.20 7.27 3.16
C ASP A 78 3.70 6.96 3.16
N MET A 79 4.10 5.75 3.58
CA MET A 79 5.49 5.26 3.44
C MET A 79 5.99 5.27 1.98
N HIS A 80 5.07 5.25 1.02
CA HIS A 80 5.34 5.21 -0.42
C HIS A 80 5.05 6.53 -1.14
N THR A 81 4.70 7.58 -0.39
CA THR A 81 4.40 8.92 -0.89
C THR A 81 5.68 9.77 -0.92
N PRO A 82 6.28 10.04 -2.10
CA PRO A 82 7.48 10.86 -2.16
C PRO A 82 7.15 12.34 -1.92
N ASN A 83 7.93 12.99 -1.05
CA ASN A 83 7.84 14.43 -0.76
C ASN A 83 6.43 14.90 -0.36
N GLY A 84 5.63 14.01 0.25
CA GLY A 84 4.27 14.33 0.69
C GLY A 84 3.24 14.52 -0.44
N ASN A 85 3.59 14.26 -1.70
CA ASN A 85 2.65 14.36 -2.82
C ASN A 85 1.99 13.00 -3.12
N PRO A 86 0.72 12.78 -2.72
CA PRO A 86 0.06 11.49 -2.84
C PRO A 86 -0.15 11.06 -4.31
N ASN A 87 -0.28 12.00 -5.23
CA ASN A 87 -0.43 11.70 -6.67
C ASN A 87 0.82 11.03 -7.26
N ARG A 88 1.97 11.13 -6.57
CA ARG A 88 3.23 10.50 -6.96
C ARG A 88 3.54 9.23 -6.16
N ASN A 89 2.58 8.74 -5.38
CA ASN A 89 2.77 7.54 -4.58
C ASN A 89 3.09 6.34 -5.48
N SER A 90 4.15 5.60 -5.13
CA SER A 90 4.61 4.45 -5.94
C SER A 90 3.66 3.25 -5.96
N LEU A 91 2.64 3.22 -5.10
CA LEU A 91 1.58 2.21 -5.06
C LEU A 91 0.39 2.57 -5.95
N CYS A 92 0.26 3.82 -6.38
CA CYS A 92 -0.79 4.22 -7.31
C CYS A 92 -0.77 3.36 -8.57
N ASN A 93 -1.96 2.96 -9.01
CA ASN A 93 -2.21 2.09 -10.17
C ASN A 93 -1.69 0.66 -10.05
N ARG A 94 -1.04 0.29 -8.93
CA ARG A 94 -0.67 -1.11 -8.67
C ARG A 94 -1.92 -1.92 -8.35
N LYS A 95 -1.83 -3.23 -8.58
CA LYS A 95 -2.92 -4.16 -8.31
C LYS A 95 -2.62 -5.00 -7.07
N ILE A 96 -3.66 -5.32 -6.34
CA ILE A 96 -3.65 -6.29 -5.24
C ILE A 96 -4.69 -7.37 -5.50
N GLU A 97 -4.42 -8.58 -5.04
CA GLU A 97 -5.41 -9.62 -4.91
C GLU A 97 -5.98 -9.59 -3.50
N VAL A 98 -7.30 -9.46 -3.38
CA VAL A 98 -8.03 -9.39 -2.11
C VAL A 98 -8.84 -10.66 -1.98
N ASN A 99 -8.61 -11.41 -0.90
CA ASN A 99 -9.33 -12.62 -0.54
C ASN A 99 -10.33 -12.27 0.56
N GLY A 100 -11.61 -12.32 0.24
CA GLY A 100 -12.69 -12.10 1.20
C GLY A 100 -13.55 -13.35 1.41
N PRO A 101 -14.62 -13.22 2.21
CA PRO A 101 -15.44 -14.36 2.63
C PRO A 101 -16.11 -15.15 1.51
N ARG A 102 -16.39 -14.52 0.36
CA ARG A 102 -17.09 -15.15 -0.78
C ARG A 102 -16.21 -15.43 -1.99
N GLY A 103 -14.92 -15.11 -1.91
CA GLY A 103 -13.99 -15.30 -3.01
C GLY A 103 -12.93 -14.22 -3.07
N SER A 104 -12.16 -14.27 -4.15
CA SER A 104 -11.02 -13.39 -4.37
C SER A 104 -11.21 -12.55 -5.62
N ILE A 105 -10.80 -11.29 -5.54
CA ILE A 105 -10.83 -10.36 -6.66
C ILE A 105 -9.48 -9.64 -6.78
N VAL A 106 -9.22 -9.08 -7.95
CA VAL A 106 -8.08 -8.18 -8.15
C VAL A 106 -8.62 -6.77 -8.25
N VAL A 107 -8.09 -5.88 -7.42
CA VAL A 107 -8.43 -4.45 -7.41
C VAL A 107 -7.20 -3.59 -7.67
N GLN A 108 -7.42 -2.40 -8.20
CA GLN A 108 -6.36 -1.39 -8.36
C GLN A 108 -6.32 -0.45 -7.16
N LEU A 109 -5.13 -0.17 -6.65
CA LEU A 109 -4.90 0.86 -5.64
C LEU A 109 -4.94 2.23 -6.30
N VAL A 110 -5.94 3.03 -5.92
CA VAL A 110 -6.17 4.35 -6.51
C VAL A 110 -6.26 5.44 -5.46
N ASP A 111 -6.38 5.09 -4.17
CA ASP A 111 -6.70 6.07 -3.14
C ASP A 111 -6.05 5.75 -1.78
N ARG A 112 -6.20 6.69 -0.84
CA ARG A 112 -5.69 6.62 0.53
C ARG A 112 -6.84 6.71 1.53
N CYS A 113 -6.98 5.70 2.38
CA CYS A 113 -7.92 5.71 3.49
C CYS A 113 -7.25 6.24 4.77
N ALA A 114 -7.59 7.47 5.18
CA ALA A 114 -7.03 8.10 6.38
C ALA A 114 -7.45 7.41 7.70
N GLY A 115 -8.68 6.87 7.76
CA GLY A 115 -9.24 6.25 8.96
C GLY A 115 -9.02 4.74 9.07
N CYS A 116 -8.43 4.11 8.06
CA CYS A 116 -8.22 2.65 8.06
C CYS A 116 -7.01 2.28 8.92
N PRO A 117 -7.11 1.22 9.74
CA PRO A 117 -5.96 0.70 10.47
C PRO A 117 -4.94 0.08 9.50
N HIS A 118 -3.72 -0.20 9.98
CA HIS A 118 -2.71 -0.93 9.22
C HIS A 118 -3.29 -2.26 8.70
N GLY A 119 -3.03 -2.59 7.43
CA GLY A 119 -3.62 -3.74 6.73
C GLY A 119 -5.04 -3.53 6.22
N GLY A 120 -5.69 -2.42 6.59
CA GLY A 120 -7.06 -2.11 6.19
C GLY A 120 -7.17 -1.62 4.74
N LEU A 121 -8.32 -1.90 4.14
CA LEU A 121 -8.72 -1.51 2.80
C LEU A 121 -10.11 -0.87 2.82
N ASP A 122 -10.34 0.08 1.93
CA ASP A 122 -11.67 0.62 1.64
C ASP A 122 -11.95 0.40 0.15
N LEU A 123 -12.88 -0.48 -0.19
CA LEU A 123 -13.15 -0.87 -1.58
C LEU A 123 -14.22 0.02 -2.22
N SER A 124 -14.31 0.02 -3.55
CA SER A 124 -15.54 0.48 -4.20
C SER A 124 -16.73 -0.44 -3.87
N PRO A 125 -17.98 0.03 -4.04
CA PRO A 125 -19.16 -0.79 -3.80
C PRO A 125 -19.19 -2.08 -4.63
N ALA A 126 -18.82 -2.02 -5.91
CA ALA A 126 -18.79 -3.21 -6.76
C ALA A 126 -17.75 -4.24 -6.30
N ALA A 127 -16.55 -3.79 -5.91
CA ALA A 127 -15.50 -4.66 -5.38
C ALA A 127 -15.87 -5.28 -4.03
N PHE A 128 -16.42 -4.48 -3.10
CA PHE A 128 -16.86 -4.98 -1.80
C PHE A 128 -17.98 -6.02 -1.96
N ASN A 129 -18.98 -5.73 -2.78
CA ASN A 129 -20.08 -6.65 -3.02
C ASN A 129 -19.59 -7.98 -3.61
N ALA A 130 -18.55 -7.97 -4.46
CA ALA A 130 -17.99 -9.19 -5.03
C ALA A 130 -17.36 -10.12 -3.97
N ILE A 131 -16.75 -9.57 -2.92
CA ILE A 131 -16.09 -10.37 -1.86
C ILE A 131 -16.97 -10.64 -0.63
N ALA A 132 -17.94 -9.78 -0.35
CA ALA A 132 -18.82 -9.86 0.83
C ALA A 132 -20.21 -10.38 0.48
N GLY A 133 -20.70 -10.15 -0.75
CA GLY A 133 -22.02 -10.55 -1.24
C GLY A 133 -23.15 -9.55 -0.96
N SER A 134 -22.92 -8.54 -0.13
CA SER A 134 -23.86 -7.43 0.07
C SER A 134 -23.16 -6.24 0.72
N LEU A 135 -23.54 -5.02 0.32
CA LEU A 135 -23.09 -3.78 0.98
C LEU A 135 -23.63 -3.66 2.41
N SER A 136 -24.78 -4.27 2.72
CA SER A 136 -25.40 -4.18 4.05
C SER A 136 -24.55 -4.82 5.16
N ILE A 137 -23.59 -5.68 4.80
CA ILE A 137 -22.62 -6.25 5.72
C ILE A 137 -21.70 -5.17 6.29
N GLY A 138 -21.36 -4.15 5.50
CA GLY A 138 -20.58 -2.97 5.89
C GLY A 138 -19.08 -3.23 6.16
N VAL A 139 -18.73 -4.36 6.77
CA VAL A 139 -17.36 -4.70 7.13
C VAL A 139 -17.08 -6.20 7.02
N VAL A 140 -15.92 -6.55 6.47
CA VAL A 140 -15.41 -7.93 6.46
C VAL A 140 -13.93 -7.96 6.82
N GLN A 141 -13.44 -9.13 7.25
CA GLN A 141 -12.01 -9.38 7.36
C GLN A 141 -11.50 -9.96 6.03
N VAL A 142 -10.36 -9.47 5.57
CA VAL A 142 -9.74 -9.92 4.32
C VAL A 142 -8.26 -10.18 4.52
N SER A 143 -7.69 -10.97 3.62
CA SER A 143 -6.25 -10.98 3.37
C SER A 143 -5.95 -10.49 1.96
N TRP A 144 -4.79 -9.87 1.75
CA TRP A 144 -4.42 -9.36 0.44
C TRP A 144 -2.91 -9.33 0.23
N ASN A 145 -2.51 -9.39 -1.04
CA ASN A 145 -1.12 -9.32 -1.48
C ASN A 145 -1.00 -8.53 -2.78
N MET A 146 0.19 -7.98 -3.03
CA MET A 146 0.50 -7.35 -4.31
C MET A 146 0.43 -8.37 -5.46
N LYS A 147 0.05 -7.88 -6.65
CA LYS A 147 0.07 -8.61 -7.93
C LYS A 147 1.09 -8.02 -8.91
#